data_AF-A0A3M8SRV2-F1
#
_entry.id   AF-A0A3M8SRV2-F1
#
_cell.length_a   1.000
_cell.length_b   1.000
_cell.length_c   1.000
_cell.angle_alpha   90.00
_cell.angle_beta   90.00
_cell.angle_gamma   90.00
#
_symmetry.space_group_name_H-M   'P 1'
#
loop_
_entity.id
_entity.type
_entity.pdbx_description
1 polymer ?
#
loop_
_entity_poly.entity_id
_entity_poly.type
_entity_poly.pdbx_seq_one_letter_code
_entity_poly.pdbx_strand_id
1 'polypeptide(L)'
;MFEAARWGDEIEHTGALAGFLAGAVIGLAIAAAAAFMICTGGLGGVLLGAVIGLGASMIPMLGEKFGSSFSSPAGQIELAGCSTNVFINNRNAAHAELSTAKCDKHPPPVRVAEGSSNVFINGVAASRKGDKLTCGAKISGGSNNVFIGGGTSRYLPVDEEVPEWLRVTVDVLMIVASMGRSIASVYRLGLQAGLKAAGPCALRVGASIAGSYLAGRFIIGPAIERAIGGFVGNPVDLTNGRKLLGDETDFVLP
;
A
#
# COMPACT_ATOMS: atom_id res chain seq x y z
N MET A 1 -9.90 16.54 3.09
CA MET A 1 -10.10 17.34 1.86
C MET A 1 -8.74 17.50 1.19
N PHE A 2 -8.66 17.43 -0.13
CA PHE A 2 -7.39 17.47 -0.88
C PHE A 2 -7.45 18.51 -1.99
N GLU A 3 -6.30 19.07 -2.37
CA GLU A 3 -6.15 20.07 -3.43
C GLU A 3 -6.77 19.56 -4.73
N ALA A 4 -7.60 20.37 -5.37
CA ALA A 4 -8.25 20.00 -6.61
C ALA A 4 -7.23 19.90 -7.75
N ALA A 5 -7.28 18.80 -8.52
CA ALA A 5 -6.41 18.59 -9.66
C ALA A 5 -6.95 19.27 -10.92
N ARG A 6 -6.04 19.73 -11.78
CA ARG A 6 -6.34 20.54 -12.96
C ARG A 6 -5.43 20.17 -14.12
N TRP A 7 -5.86 20.51 -15.33
CA TRP A 7 -5.04 20.41 -16.53
C TRP A 7 -3.67 21.07 -16.31
N GLY A 8 -2.58 20.33 -16.48
CA GLY A 8 -1.19 20.76 -16.32
C GLY A 8 -0.60 20.51 -14.92
N ASP A 9 -1.37 19.92 -13.99
CA ASP A 9 -0.82 19.58 -12.68
C ASP A 9 0.10 18.36 -12.85
N GLU A 10 1.22 18.38 -12.14
CA GLU A 10 2.25 17.37 -12.24
C GLU A 10 1.77 16.01 -11.73
N ILE A 11 2.34 14.95 -12.30
CA ILE A 11 2.20 13.58 -11.81
C ILE A 11 3.58 13.04 -11.44
N GLU A 12 3.61 12.13 -10.47
CA GLU A 12 4.84 11.55 -9.97
C GLU A 12 4.72 10.03 -9.78
N HIS A 13 5.86 9.36 -9.91
CA HIS A 13 6.03 7.99 -9.47
C HIS A 13 6.84 7.97 -8.18
N THR A 14 6.51 7.03 -7.29
CA THR A 14 7.19 6.88 -6.01
C THR A 14 8.30 5.83 -6.08
N GLY A 15 9.14 5.79 -5.05
CA GLY A 15 10.16 4.77 -4.85
C GLY A 15 9.62 3.51 -4.17
N ALA A 16 8.30 3.31 -4.14
CA ALA A 16 7.65 2.22 -3.40
C ALA A 16 8.21 0.84 -3.76
N LEU A 17 8.42 0.56 -5.05
CA LEU A 17 8.99 -0.71 -5.51
C LEU A 17 10.42 -0.94 -5.01
N ALA A 18 11.28 0.07 -5.08
CA ALA A 18 12.66 -0.04 -4.61
C ALA A 18 12.70 -0.27 -3.09
N GLY A 19 11.89 0.48 -2.34
CA GLY A 19 11.75 0.31 -0.90
C GLY A 19 11.20 -1.07 -0.52
N PHE A 20 10.18 -1.54 -1.23
CA PHE A 20 9.61 -2.87 -1.05
C PHE A 20 10.65 -3.98 -1.27
N LEU A 21 11.41 -3.92 -2.37
CA LEU A 21 12.44 -4.92 -2.69
C LEU A 21 13.60 -4.90 -1.69
N ALA A 22 14.06 -3.72 -1.26
CA ALA A 22 15.06 -3.61 -0.20
C ALA A 22 14.55 -4.21 1.11
N GLY A 23 13.30 -3.90 1.49
CA GLY A 23 12.63 -4.49 2.64
C GLY A 23 12.46 -6.01 2.52
N ALA A 24 12.16 -6.52 1.33
CA ALA A 24 12.07 -7.95 1.04
C ALA A 24 13.39 -8.68 1.25
N VAL A 25 14.51 -8.14 0.75
CA VAL A 25 15.84 -8.74 0.94
C VAL A 25 16.20 -8.79 2.42
N ILE A 26 16.01 -7.69 3.15
CA ILE A 26 16.27 -7.61 4.59
C ILE A 26 15.35 -8.58 5.36
N GLY A 27 14.06 -8.59 5.02
CA GLY A 27 13.07 -9.49 5.59
C GLY A 27 13.46 -10.96 5.41
N LEU A 28 13.88 -11.36 4.20
CA LEU A 28 14.26 -12.73 3.89
C LEU A 28 15.49 -13.16 4.69
N ALA A 29 16.48 -12.28 4.81
CA ALA A 29 17.67 -12.53 5.62
C ALA A 29 17.31 -12.73 7.10
N ILE A 30 16.42 -11.89 7.65
CA ILE A 30 15.95 -11.97 9.03
C ILE A 30 15.11 -13.24 9.25
N ALA A 31 14.19 -13.56 8.33
CA ALA A 31 13.37 -14.76 8.41
C ALA A 31 14.22 -16.03 8.40
N ALA A 32 15.23 -16.10 7.53
CA ALA A 32 16.17 -17.21 7.47
C ALA A 32 17.03 -17.34 8.75
N ALA A 33 17.52 -16.22 9.29
CA ALA A 33 18.30 -16.19 10.52
C ALA A 33 17.47 -16.56 11.76
N ALA A 34 16.23 -16.07 11.85
CA ALA A 34 15.30 -16.40 12.91
C ALA A 34 14.95 -17.89 12.89
N ALA A 35 14.65 -18.44 11.70
CA ALA A 35 14.38 -19.86 11.54
C ALA A 35 15.56 -20.74 11.97
N PHE A 36 16.79 -20.30 11.67
CA PHE A 36 18.00 -20.95 12.19
C PHE A 36 18.02 -20.95 13.73
N MET A 37 17.81 -19.80 14.37
CA MET A 37 17.82 -19.70 15.84
C MET A 37 16.72 -20.53 16.51
N ILE A 38 15.51 -20.57 15.94
CA ILE A 38 14.39 -21.37 16.48
C ILE A 38 14.73 -22.87 16.42
N CYS A 39 15.31 -23.33 15.31
CA CYS A 39 15.58 -24.76 15.13
C CYS A 39 16.88 -25.25 15.78
N THR A 40 17.80 -24.37 16.19
CA THR A 40 19.06 -24.77 16.86
C THR A 40 19.21 -24.30 18.31
N GLY A 41 18.46 -23.31 18.76
CA GLY A 41 18.75 -22.56 19.99
C GLY A 41 17.99 -22.98 21.26
N GLY A 42 17.24 -24.09 21.25
CA GLY A 42 16.40 -24.49 22.40
C GLY A 42 15.31 -23.44 22.74
N LEU A 43 14.77 -23.46 23.97
CA LEU A 43 13.66 -22.57 24.39
C LEU A 43 13.99 -21.07 24.24
N GLY A 44 15.25 -20.66 24.47
CA GLY A 44 15.70 -19.29 24.26
C GLY A 44 15.73 -18.86 22.78
N GLY A 45 16.11 -19.77 21.88
CA GLY A 45 16.05 -19.54 20.43
C GLY A 45 14.63 -19.46 19.88
N VAL A 46 13.67 -20.16 20.52
CA VAL A 46 12.24 -20.08 20.16
C VAL A 46 11.67 -18.70 20.49
N LEU A 47 11.91 -18.17 21.70
CA LEU A 47 11.38 -16.86 22.09
C LEU A 47 11.97 -15.72 21.26
N LEU A 48 13.29 -15.70 21.08
CA LEU A 48 13.96 -14.66 20.30
C LEU A 48 13.62 -14.75 18.81
N GLY A 49 13.60 -15.97 18.26
CA GLY A 49 13.27 -16.18 16.86
C GLY A 49 11.79 -15.98 16.52
N ALA A 50 10.86 -16.24 17.45
CA ALA A 50 9.44 -15.96 17.23
C ALA A 50 9.17 -14.45 17.13
N VAL A 51 9.78 -13.65 18.01
CA VAL A 51 9.65 -12.18 17.97
C VAL A 51 10.24 -11.61 16.67
N ILE A 52 11.41 -12.10 16.26
CA ILE A 52 12.10 -11.64 15.06
C ILE A 52 11.40 -12.13 13.77
N GLY A 53 10.95 -13.38 13.75
CA GLY A 53 10.33 -14.03 12.58
C GLY A 53 8.93 -13.50 12.26
N LEU A 54 8.12 -13.17 13.27
CA LEU A 54 6.79 -12.58 13.07
C LEU A 54 6.88 -11.13 12.54
N GLY A 55 7.93 -10.39 12.91
CA GLY A 55 8.16 -9.04 12.41
C GLY A 55 8.71 -9.00 10.98
N ALA A 56 9.38 -10.07 10.53
CA ALA A 56 10.07 -10.09 9.24
C ALA A 56 9.13 -9.87 8.04
N SER A 57 7.92 -10.45 8.07
CA SER A 57 6.93 -10.29 6.99
C SER A 57 6.37 -8.86 6.87
N MET A 58 6.56 -8.01 7.88
CA MET A 58 6.14 -6.61 7.84
C MET A 58 7.23 -5.68 7.25
N ILE A 59 8.48 -6.15 7.15
CA ILE A 59 9.61 -5.34 6.69
C ILE A 59 9.46 -4.90 5.22
N PRO A 60 8.98 -5.73 4.26
CA PRO A 60 8.72 -5.28 2.90
C PRO A 60 7.71 -4.13 2.85
N MET A 61 6.64 -4.21 3.65
CA MET A 61 5.62 -3.16 3.76
C MET A 61 6.20 -1.85 4.33
N LEU A 62 7.05 -1.94 5.36
CA LEU A 62 7.75 -0.78 5.91
C LEU A 62 8.71 -0.17 4.88
N GLY A 63 9.45 -1.01 4.16
CA GLY A 63 10.33 -0.60 3.08
C GLY A 63 9.57 0.12 1.97
N GLU A 64 8.44 -0.42 1.54
CA GLU A 64 7.56 0.21 0.56
C GLU A 64 7.06 1.57 1.04
N LYS A 65 6.55 1.65 2.27
CA LYS A 65 6.05 2.90 2.85
C LYS A 65 7.16 3.95 2.87
N PHE A 66 8.36 3.56 3.29
CA PHE A 66 9.53 4.45 3.27
C PHE A 66 9.91 4.86 1.84
N GLY A 67 9.93 3.93 0.89
CA GLY A 67 10.18 4.19 -0.52
C GLY A 67 9.13 5.10 -1.15
N SER A 68 7.88 5.00 -0.72
CA SER A 68 6.78 5.82 -1.20
C SER A 68 6.87 7.29 -0.77
N SER A 69 7.69 7.58 0.25
CA SER A 69 8.01 8.96 0.68
C SER A 69 8.95 9.68 -0.28
N PHE A 70 9.62 8.94 -1.17
CA PHE A 70 10.46 9.51 -2.21
C PHE A 70 9.69 9.42 -3.52
N SER A 71 9.53 10.55 -4.19
CA SER A 71 8.87 10.63 -5.47
C SER A 71 9.75 11.33 -6.50
N SER A 72 9.43 11.10 -7.77
CA SER A 72 10.08 11.75 -8.89
C SER A 72 9.04 12.18 -9.92
N PRO A 73 9.14 13.42 -10.45
CA PRO A 73 8.25 13.89 -11.50
C PRO A 73 8.24 12.91 -12.67
N ALA A 74 7.04 12.66 -13.21
CA ALA A 74 6.81 11.69 -14.26
C ALA A 74 5.95 12.25 -15.41
N GLY A 75 5.61 13.54 -15.38
CA GLY A 75 4.85 14.22 -16.42
C GLY A 75 3.74 15.09 -15.82
N GLN A 76 2.63 15.24 -16.56
CA GLN A 76 1.54 16.13 -16.15
C GLN A 76 0.19 15.71 -16.77
N ILE A 77 -0.90 16.18 -16.17
CA ILE A 77 -2.27 16.04 -16.70
C ILE A 77 -2.40 16.81 -18.01
N GLU A 78 -2.94 16.17 -19.04
CA GLU A 78 -3.19 16.77 -20.35
C GLU A 78 -4.55 17.47 -20.40
N LEU A 79 -4.72 18.37 -21.37
CA LEU A 79 -6.00 19.07 -21.54
C LEU A 79 -7.09 18.10 -22.02
N ALA A 80 -6.69 17.04 -22.73
CA ALA A 80 -7.60 16.05 -23.26
C ALA A 80 -8.37 15.35 -22.12
N GLY A 81 -9.69 15.35 -22.25
CA GLY A 81 -10.58 14.74 -21.27
C GLY A 81 -10.71 15.50 -19.94
N CYS A 82 -10.11 16.68 -19.77
CA CYS A 82 -10.47 17.59 -18.67
C CYS A 82 -11.83 18.27 -18.94
N SER A 83 -12.42 18.84 -17.90
CA SER A 83 -13.70 19.55 -18.02
C SER A 83 -13.58 20.75 -18.96
N THR A 84 -14.53 20.93 -19.89
CA THR A 84 -14.51 22.03 -20.86
C THR A 84 -15.14 23.32 -20.35
N ASN A 85 -15.87 23.27 -19.24
CA ASN A 85 -16.67 24.39 -18.71
C ASN A 85 -16.49 24.63 -17.20
N VAL A 86 -15.84 23.72 -16.47
CA VAL A 86 -15.48 23.92 -15.06
C VAL A 86 -13.99 24.18 -14.94
N PHE A 87 -13.66 25.34 -14.39
CA PHE A 87 -12.29 25.80 -14.25
C PHE A 87 -11.97 26.03 -12.78
N ILE A 88 -10.74 25.70 -12.38
CA ILE A 88 -10.22 25.92 -11.03
C ILE A 88 -8.96 26.76 -11.18
N ASN A 89 -9.00 28.00 -10.71
CA ASN A 89 -7.99 29.02 -10.97
C ASN A 89 -7.63 29.11 -12.46
N ASN A 90 -8.64 29.29 -13.32
CA ASN A 90 -8.51 29.46 -14.78
C ASN A 90 -7.90 28.26 -15.53
N ARG A 91 -7.80 27.08 -14.92
CA ARG A 91 -7.36 25.84 -15.56
C ARG A 91 -8.49 24.82 -15.51
N ASN A 92 -8.68 24.06 -16.58
CA ASN A 92 -9.72 23.05 -16.70
C ASN A 92 -9.60 22.05 -15.54
N ALA A 93 -10.72 21.77 -14.87
CA ALA A 93 -10.74 20.83 -13.78
C ALA A 93 -10.51 19.40 -14.28
N ALA A 94 -9.66 18.64 -13.59
CA ALA A 94 -9.42 17.24 -13.88
C ALA A 94 -10.45 16.35 -13.17
N HIS A 95 -10.84 15.27 -13.81
CA HIS A 95 -11.76 14.28 -13.26
C HIS A 95 -11.33 12.86 -13.66
N ALA A 96 -11.71 11.90 -12.82
CA ALA A 96 -11.41 10.50 -13.01
C ALA A 96 -12.04 9.99 -14.31
N GLU A 97 -11.56 8.84 -14.76
CA GLU A 97 -11.92 8.21 -16.03
C GLU A 97 -11.53 9.02 -17.26
N LEU A 98 -12.08 10.20 -17.48
CA LEU A 98 -11.97 10.90 -18.76
C LEU A 98 -10.65 11.66 -18.92
N SER A 99 -10.11 12.30 -17.87
CA SER A 99 -8.90 13.11 -17.99
C SER A 99 -7.68 12.24 -18.29
N THR A 100 -6.90 12.63 -19.29
CA THR A 100 -5.66 11.94 -19.66
C THR A 100 -4.44 12.65 -19.08
N ALA A 101 -3.33 11.94 -19.01
CA ALA A 101 -2.05 12.52 -18.63
C ALA A 101 -0.94 11.98 -19.52
N LYS A 102 0.10 12.80 -19.68
CA LYS A 102 1.36 12.37 -20.26
C LYS A 102 2.23 11.83 -19.14
N CYS A 103 2.64 10.57 -19.27
CA CYS A 103 3.64 9.97 -18.40
C CYS A 103 4.92 9.72 -19.20
N ASP A 104 6.06 10.22 -18.74
CA ASP A 104 7.34 10.04 -19.42
C ASP A 104 7.93 8.63 -19.19
N LYS A 105 7.40 7.89 -18.21
CA LYS A 105 7.86 6.54 -17.84
C LYS A 105 7.00 5.41 -18.43
N HIS A 106 5.83 5.74 -18.98
CA HIS A 106 4.86 4.75 -19.47
C HIS A 106 4.24 5.20 -20.81
N PRO A 107 3.95 4.27 -21.73
CA PRO A 107 3.32 4.62 -22.99
C PRO A 107 1.86 5.08 -22.81
N PRO A 108 1.36 6.01 -23.64
CA PRO A 108 -0.05 6.41 -23.63
C PRO A 108 -0.97 5.29 -24.16
N PRO A 109 -2.27 5.27 -23.82
CA PRO A 109 -2.97 6.28 -23.02
C PRO A 109 -2.87 6.05 -21.50
N VAL A 110 -2.52 7.10 -20.76
CA VAL A 110 -2.60 7.13 -19.29
C VAL A 110 -3.78 8.01 -18.90
N ARG A 111 -4.65 7.49 -18.03
CA ARG A 111 -5.89 8.17 -17.59
C ARG A 111 -5.89 8.33 -16.08
N VAL A 112 -6.59 9.34 -15.58
CA VAL A 112 -6.82 9.47 -14.15
C VAL A 112 -7.79 8.38 -13.71
N ALA A 113 -7.39 7.54 -12.77
CA ALA A 113 -8.11 6.33 -12.40
C ALA A 113 -8.90 6.48 -11.10
N GLU A 114 -8.50 7.41 -10.24
CA GLU A 114 -9.12 7.66 -8.96
C GLU A 114 -9.68 9.09 -8.87
N GLY A 115 -10.68 9.26 -8.01
CA GLY A 115 -11.32 10.54 -7.78
C GLY A 115 -12.17 10.54 -6.51
N SER A 116 -12.86 11.64 -6.27
CA SER A 116 -13.81 11.77 -5.15
C SER A 116 -14.99 10.79 -5.30
N SER A 117 -15.44 10.25 -4.16
CA SER A 117 -16.68 9.47 -4.05
C SER A 117 -17.94 10.32 -4.07
N ASN A 118 -17.84 11.61 -3.71
CA ASN A 118 -19.01 12.45 -3.41
C ASN A 118 -19.05 13.76 -4.21
N VAL A 119 -17.96 14.15 -4.88
CA VAL A 119 -17.89 15.39 -5.65
C VAL A 119 -17.67 15.04 -7.12
N PHE A 120 -18.57 15.54 -7.96
CA PHE A 120 -18.59 15.26 -9.39
C PHE A 120 -18.52 16.56 -10.19
N ILE A 121 -17.71 16.56 -11.24
CA ILE A 121 -17.59 17.63 -12.22
C ILE A 121 -18.14 17.08 -13.54
N ASN A 122 -19.19 17.72 -14.07
CA ASN A 122 -19.90 17.23 -15.26
C ASN A 122 -20.38 15.77 -15.15
N GLY A 123 -20.79 15.34 -13.95
CA GLY A 123 -21.24 13.97 -13.70
C GLY A 123 -20.11 12.94 -13.54
N VAL A 124 -18.84 13.36 -13.57
CA VAL A 124 -17.67 12.48 -13.41
C VAL A 124 -16.91 12.84 -12.15
N ALA A 125 -16.39 11.85 -11.44
CA ALA A 125 -15.74 12.05 -10.15
C ALA A 125 -14.55 13.01 -10.23
N ALA A 126 -14.54 14.04 -9.39
CA ALA A 126 -13.50 15.06 -9.43
C ALA A 126 -12.18 14.53 -8.87
N SER A 127 -11.07 14.80 -9.57
CA SER A 127 -9.75 14.32 -9.17
C SER A 127 -9.00 15.35 -8.35
N ARG A 128 -8.09 14.85 -7.51
CA ARG A 128 -7.36 15.62 -6.49
C ARG A 128 -5.91 15.20 -6.47
N LYS A 129 -5.10 16.03 -5.82
CA LYS A 129 -3.75 15.65 -5.43
C LYS A 129 -3.80 14.35 -4.63
N GLY A 130 -2.93 13.41 -4.99
CA GLY A 130 -2.82 12.08 -4.42
C GLY A 130 -3.66 11.00 -5.11
N ASP A 131 -4.65 11.35 -5.91
CA ASP A 131 -5.43 10.36 -6.68
C ASP A 131 -4.52 9.71 -7.76
N LYS A 132 -4.66 8.39 -7.95
CA LYS A 132 -3.83 7.63 -8.90
C LYS A 132 -4.31 7.69 -10.34
N LEU A 133 -3.35 7.48 -11.24
CA LEU A 133 -3.56 7.24 -12.67
C LEU A 133 -3.47 5.74 -12.99
N THR A 134 -3.91 5.35 -14.18
CA THR A 134 -3.91 3.96 -14.63
C THR A 134 -2.53 3.31 -14.61
N CYS A 135 -1.45 4.09 -14.82
CA CYS A 135 -0.07 3.60 -14.76
C CYS A 135 0.52 3.49 -13.34
N GLY A 136 -0.25 3.81 -12.29
CA GLY A 136 0.23 3.80 -10.90
C GLY A 136 0.84 5.11 -10.40
N ALA A 137 1.08 6.08 -11.29
CA ALA A 137 1.50 7.42 -10.89
C ALA A 137 0.42 8.11 -10.04
N LYS A 138 0.83 9.06 -9.20
CA LYS A 138 -0.06 9.91 -8.41
C LYS A 138 -0.02 11.34 -8.92
N ILE A 139 -1.15 12.05 -8.81
CA ILE A 139 -1.18 13.49 -9.05
C ILE A 139 -0.45 14.19 -7.89
N SER A 140 0.66 14.87 -8.17
CA SER A 140 1.46 15.58 -7.17
C SER A 140 1.11 17.07 -7.10
N GLY A 141 0.67 17.66 -8.21
CA GLY A 141 0.19 19.03 -8.29
C GLY A 141 -1.27 19.20 -7.85
N GLY A 142 -1.64 20.42 -7.47
CA GLY A 142 -3.03 20.72 -7.13
C GLY A 142 -3.27 22.23 -6.97
N SER A 143 -4.53 22.60 -6.79
CA SER A 143 -4.93 23.97 -6.47
C SER A 143 -4.52 24.38 -5.06
N ASN A 144 -4.00 25.60 -4.90
CA ASN A 144 -3.54 26.13 -3.61
C ASN A 144 -4.67 26.59 -2.68
N ASN A 145 -5.88 26.75 -3.22
CA ASN A 145 -7.01 27.38 -2.53
C ASN A 145 -8.37 26.72 -2.80
N VAL A 146 -8.40 25.68 -3.65
CA VAL A 146 -9.63 24.91 -3.92
C VAL A 146 -9.36 23.46 -3.53
N PHE A 147 -10.16 22.98 -2.60
CA PHE A 147 -10.03 21.65 -2.04
C PHE A 147 -11.33 20.88 -2.26
N ILE A 148 -11.21 19.62 -2.66
CA ILE A 148 -12.34 18.73 -2.92
C ILE A 148 -12.38 17.66 -1.82
N GLY A 149 -13.58 17.49 -1.26
CA GLY A 149 -13.86 16.52 -0.20
C GLY A 149 -14.15 15.10 -0.73
N GLY A 150 -14.76 14.28 0.14
CA GLY A 150 -15.11 12.89 -0.13
C GLY A 150 -13.95 11.91 0.05
N GLY A 151 -14.28 10.62 0.21
CA GLY A 151 -13.30 9.54 0.14
C GLY A 151 -12.77 9.34 -1.28
N THR A 152 -11.70 8.57 -1.44
CA THR A 152 -11.15 8.20 -2.76
C THR A 152 -11.80 6.92 -3.26
N SER A 153 -12.27 6.93 -4.51
CA SER A 153 -12.79 5.76 -5.19
C SER A 153 -12.00 5.49 -6.47
N ARG A 154 -11.82 4.21 -6.77
CA ARG A 154 -11.12 3.74 -7.97
C ARG A 154 -12.14 3.41 -9.05
N TYR A 155 -12.09 4.17 -10.13
CA TYR A 155 -13.01 4.09 -11.27
C TYR A 155 -12.40 3.32 -12.45
N LEU A 156 -11.07 3.36 -12.58
CA LEU A 156 -10.32 2.54 -13.55
C LEU A 156 -9.31 1.63 -12.86
N PRO A 157 -8.93 0.49 -13.46
CA PRO A 157 -7.83 -0.32 -12.95
C PRO A 157 -6.53 0.51 -12.90
N VAL A 158 -5.77 0.30 -11.82
CA VAL A 158 -4.49 0.96 -11.58
C VAL A 158 -3.42 -0.11 -11.54
N ASP A 159 -2.40 0.04 -12.38
CA ASP A 159 -1.18 -0.73 -12.33
C ASP A 159 -0.33 -0.23 -11.15
N GLU A 160 -0.51 -0.86 -10.00
CA GLU A 160 0.21 -0.51 -8.77
C GLU A 160 1.73 -0.64 -8.95
N GLU A 161 2.50 0.33 -8.45
CA GLU A 161 3.98 0.30 -8.51
C GLU A 161 4.58 -0.95 -7.87
N VAL A 162 3.92 -1.47 -6.83
CA VAL A 162 4.18 -2.79 -6.27
C VAL A 162 2.99 -3.68 -6.61
N PRO A 163 3.09 -4.51 -7.66
CA PRO A 163 1.97 -5.32 -8.10
C PRO A 163 1.65 -6.42 -7.10
N GLU A 164 0.37 -6.79 -6.98
CA GLU A 164 -0.09 -7.74 -5.95
C GLU A 164 0.60 -9.11 -6.06
N TRP A 165 0.85 -9.59 -7.28
CA TRP A 165 1.55 -10.87 -7.50
C TRP A 165 2.96 -10.86 -6.90
N LEU A 166 3.65 -9.70 -6.93
CA LEU A 166 5.00 -9.57 -6.40
C LEU A 166 4.97 -9.60 -4.86
N ARG A 167 3.97 -8.96 -4.25
CA ARG A 167 3.75 -9.04 -2.80
C ARG A 167 3.55 -10.48 -2.37
N VAL A 168 2.60 -11.17 -3.00
CA VAL A 168 2.30 -12.58 -2.73
C VAL A 168 3.54 -13.45 -2.93
N THR A 169 4.34 -13.19 -3.96
CA THR A 169 5.58 -13.95 -4.21
C THR A 169 6.60 -13.76 -3.09
N VAL A 170 6.86 -12.51 -2.68
CA VAL A 170 7.78 -12.23 -1.56
C VAL A 170 7.25 -12.85 -0.27
N ASP A 171 5.96 -12.75 0.00
CA ASP A 171 5.35 -13.33 1.21
C ASP A 171 5.50 -14.85 1.24
N VAL A 172 5.30 -15.54 0.11
CA VAL A 172 5.57 -16.98 -0.02
C VAL A 172 7.05 -17.29 0.19
N LEU A 173 7.96 -16.51 -0.39
CA LEU A 173 9.40 -16.69 -0.18
C LEU A 173 9.79 -16.48 1.29
N MET A 174 9.15 -15.56 2.00
CA MET A 174 9.36 -15.32 3.42
C MET A 174 8.90 -16.51 4.26
N ILE A 175 7.73 -17.07 3.94
CA ILE A 175 7.24 -18.31 4.56
C ILE A 175 8.24 -19.45 4.31
N VAL A 176 8.69 -19.65 3.07
CA VAL A 176 9.65 -20.70 2.72
C VAL A 176 11.00 -20.49 3.41
N ALA A 177 11.53 -19.26 3.44
CA ALA A 177 12.76 -18.92 4.14
C ALA A 177 12.65 -19.18 5.65
N SER A 178 11.47 -18.94 6.22
CA SER A 178 11.18 -19.19 7.63
C SER A 178 11.08 -20.68 8.00
N MET A 179 10.91 -21.58 7.02
CA MET A 179 11.01 -23.03 7.23
C MET A 179 12.46 -23.47 7.51
N GLY A 180 13.43 -22.56 7.40
CA GLY A 180 14.78 -22.73 7.93
C GLY A 180 15.61 -23.77 7.18
N ARG A 181 16.36 -24.58 7.95
CA ARG A 181 17.50 -25.39 7.50
C ARG A 181 17.14 -26.71 6.78
N SER A 182 15.93 -26.83 6.24
CA SER A 182 15.50 -28.03 5.53
C SER A 182 16.48 -28.40 4.41
N ILE A 183 16.98 -27.42 3.65
CA ILE A 183 17.87 -27.67 2.51
C ILE A 183 19.28 -28.11 2.95
N ALA A 184 19.92 -27.46 3.93
CA ALA A 184 21.30 -27.82 4.32
C ALA A 184 21.38 -29.12 5.14
N SER A 185 20.35 -29.43 5.92
CA SER A 185 20.24 -30.71 6.62
C SER A 185 19.88 -31.85 5.67
N VAL A 186 18.99 -31.63 4.69
CA VAL A 186 18.72 -32.55 3.57
C VAL A 186 19.97 -32.78 2.71
N TYR A 187 20.73 -31.72 2.42
CA TYR A 187 21.96 -31.83 1.65
C TYR A 187 23.05 -32.62 2.40
N ARG A 188 23.20 -32.43 3.73
CA ARG A 188 24.21 -33.14 4.53
C ARG A 188 23.82 -34.54 4.99
N LEU A 189 22.55 -34.78 5.32
CA LEU A 189 22.05 -36.03 5.90
C LEU A 189 21.32 -36.89 4.85
N GLY A 190 21.18 -36.41 3.61
CA GLY A 190 20.35 -37.03 2.58
C GLY A 190 18.86 -36.72 2.77
N LEU A 191 18.08 -36.94 1.71
CA LEU A 191 16.66 -36.55 1.65
C LEU A 191 15.83 -37.14 2.80
N GLN A 192 15.98 -38.43 3.10
CA GLN A 192 15.17 -39.09 4.14
C GLN A 192 15.55 -38.68 5.57
N ALA A 193 16.84 -38.67 5.91
CA ALA A 193 17.27 -38.36 7.29
C ALA A 193 17.24 -36.85 7.56
N GLY A 194 17.53 -36.01 6.56
CA GLY A 194 17.39 -34.56 6.66
C GLY A 194 15.94 -34.12 6.81
N LEU A 195 15.00 -34.71 6.05
CA LEU A 195 13.58 -34.37 6.16
C LEU A 195 12.97 -34.85 7.49
N LYS A 196 13.42 -35.99 8.03
CA LYS A 196 13.02 -36.44 9.37
C LYS A 196 13.58 -35.55 10.49
N ALA A 197 14.82 -35.08 10.37
CA ALA A 197 15.46 -34.24 11.38
C ALA A 197 14.95 -32.79 11.36
N ALA A 198 14.72 -32.21 10.18
CA ALA A 198 14.28 -30.83 10.02
C ALA A 198 12.75 -30.66 9.94
N GLY A 199 12.02 -31.72 9.59
CA GLY A 199 10.58 -31.68 9.31
C GLY A 199 9.73 -31.06 10.43
N PRO A 200 9.84 -31.51 11.69
CA PRO A 200 8.98 -31.01 12.76
C PRO A 200 9.18 -29.52 13.09
N CYS A 201 10.41 -29.00 13.00
CA CYS A 201 10.70 -27.59 13.25
C CYS A 201 10.30 -26.72 12.06
N ALA A 202 10.70 -27.11 10.84
CA ALA A 202 10.40 -26.40 9.61
C ALA A 202 8.87 -26.26 9.39
N LEU A 203 8.13 -27.34 9.64
CA LEU A 203 6.68 -27.35 9.48
C LEU A 203 5.98 -26.48 10.55
N ARG A 204 6.45 -26.50 11.80
CA ARG A 204 5.86 -25.67 12.88
C ARG A 204 6.08 -24.19 12.64
N VAL A 205 7.30 -23.77 12.29
CA VAL A 205 7.64 -22.36 12.06
C VAL A 205 7.01 -21.86 10.77
N GLY A 206 7.09 -22.64 9.69
CA GLY A 206 6.44 -22.31 8.42
C GLY A 206 4.92 -22.19 8.57
N ALA A 207 4.28 -23.12 9.29
CA ALA A 207 2.85 -23.07 9.54
C ALA A 207 2.45 -21.89 10.46
N SER A 208 3.25 -21.56 11.48
CA SER A 208 2.94 -20.42 12.34
C SER A 208 3.06 -19.10 11.61
N ILE A 209 4.07 -18.94 10.74
CA ILE A 209 4.27 -17.72 9.96
C ILE A 209 3.25 -17.60 8.82
N ALA A 210 2.94 -18.71 8.14
CA ALA A 210 1.86 -18.75 7.16
C ALA A 210 0.52 -18.43 7.83
N GLY A 211 0.27 -18.98 9.02
CA GLY A 211 -0.92 -18.69 9.82
C GLY A 211 -1.01 -17.22 10.24
N SER A 212 0.08 -16.62 10.74
CA SER A 212 0.10 -15.20 11.10
C SER A 212 -0.05 -14.29 9.89
N TYR A 213 0.53 -14.65 8.75
CA TYR A 213 0.37 -13.90 7.50
C TYR A 213 -1.08 -13.93 7.00
N LEU A 214 -1.69 -15.12 6.94
CA LEU A 214 -3.08 -15.28 6.53
C LEU A 214 -4.04 -14.56 7.49
N ALA A 215 -3.82 -14.69 8.80
CA ALA A 215 -4.58 -13.94 9.80
C ALA A 215 -4.38 -12.43 9.64
N GLY A 216 -3.15 -11.98 9.41
CA GLY A 216 -2.82 -10.59 9.13
C GLY A 216 -3.58 -10.03 7.92
N ARG A 217 -3.52 -10.73 6.78
CA ARG A 217 -4.10 -10.28 5.51
C ARG A 217 -5.62 -10.33 5.49
N PHE A 218 -6.22 -11.40 6.01
CA PHE A 218 -7.66 -11.66 5.84
C PHE A 218 -8.50 -11.38 7.08
N ILE A 219 -7.90 -11.30 8.26
CA ILE A 219 -8.63 -11.08 9.53
C ILE A 219 -8.28 -9.71 10.10
N ILE A 220 -7.00 -9.48 10.39
CA ILE A 220 -6.53 -8.31 11.14
C ILE A 220 -6.55 -7.05 10.26
N GLY A 221 -6.03 -7.12 9.03
CA GLY A 221 -5.96 -6.00 8.10
C GLY A 221 -7.32 -5.36 7.81
N PRO A 222 -8.32 -6.13 7.34
CA PRO A 222 -9.67 -5.63 7.10
C PRO A 222 -10.35 -5.10 8.37
N ALA A 223 -10.06 -5.69 9.54
CA ALA A 223 -10.59 -5.21 10.82
C ALA A 223 -10.00 -3.84 11.22
N ILE A 224 -8.68 -3.65 11.02
CA ILE A 224 -8.01 -2.37 11.28
C ILE A 224 -8.47 -1.31 10.27
N GLU A 225 -8.57 -1.63 8.98
CA GLU A 225 -9.07 -0.69 7.97
C GLU A 225 -10.51 -0.26 8.25
N ARG A 226 -11.38 -1.18 8.69
CA ARG A 226 -12.75 -0.83 9.12
C ARG A 226 -12.76 0.04 10.38
N ALA A 227 -11.88 -0.24 11.34
CA ALA A 227 -11.76 0.56 12.54
C ALA A 227 -11.27 1.98 12.21
N ILE A 228 -10.16 2.12 11.48
CA ILE A 228 -9.55 3.40 11.12
C ILE A 228 -10.40 4.17 10.11
N GLY A 229 -11.02 3.49 9.14
CA GLY A 229 -11.93 4.10 8.18
C GLY A 229 -13.16 4.72 8.84
N GLY A 230 -13.57 4.21 10.02
CA GLY A 230 -14.56 4.83 10.87
C GLY A 230 -14.09 6.11 11.56
N PHE A 231 -12.77 6.32 11.72
CA PHE A 231 -12.17 7.50 12.34
C PHE A 231 -11.64 8.54 11.34
N VAL A 232 -11.43 8.17 10.07
CA VAL A 232 -10.98 9.08 9.01
C VAL A 232 -12.20 9.72 8.36
N GLY A 233 -12.54 10.94 8.79
CA GLY A 233 -13.67 11.71 8.28
C GLY A 233 -14.18 12.68 9.34
N ASN A 234 -15.45 13.08 9.23
CA ASN A 234 -16.20 13.64 10.34
C ASN A 234 -17.07 12.49 10.88
N PRO A 235 -16.55 11.64 11.79
CA PRO A 235 -17.32 10.50 12.26
C PRO A 235 -18.55 11.02 12.99
N VAL A 236 -19.71 10.42 12.73
CA VAL A 236 -20.94 10.70 13.45
C VAL A 236 -21.32 9.46 14.23
N ASP A 237 -21.56 9.64 15.52
CA ASP A 237 -22.21 8.64 16.36
C ASP A 237 -23.57 8.31 15.72
N LEU A 238 -23.72 7.08 15.24
CA LEU A 238 -24.94 6.61 14.56
C LEU A 238 -26.16 6.56 15.48
N THR A 239 -25.96 6.48 16.80
CA THR A 239 -27.05 6.42 17.78
C THR A 239 -27.56 7.81 18.12
N ASN A 240 -26.63 8.77 18.24
CA ASN A 240 -26.91 10.10 18.79
C ASN A 240 -26.81 11.23 17.75
N GLY A 241 -26.38 10.92 16.52
CA GLY A 241 -26.11 11.90 15.46
C GLY A 241 -24.96 12.87 15.78
N ARG A 242 -24.24 12.65 16.89
CA ARG A 242 -23.21 13.56 17.39
C ARG A 242 -21.91 13.34 16.63
N LYS A 243 -21.32 14.42 16.12
CA LYS A 243 -19.99 14.40 15.49
C LYS A 243 -18.93 14.04 16.56
N LEU A 244 -18.15 13.00 16.31
CA LEU A 244 -17.01 12.58 17.12
C LEU A 244 -15.80 13.44 16.73
N LEU A 245 -15.80 14.68 17.21
CA LEU A 245 -14.75 15.65 16.95
C LEU A 245 -13.57 15.49 17.93
N GLY A 246 -12.34 15.58 17.41
CA GLY A 246 -11.23 16.23 18.15
C GLY A 246 -11.33 17.75 18.04
N ASP A 247 -10.52 18.52 18.78
CA ASP A 247 -10.56 20.00 18.94
C ASP A 247 -10.63 20.81 17.61
N GLU A 248 -11.78 20.81 16.94
CA GLU A 248 -12.09 21.62 15.77
C GLU A 248 -13.37 22.42 16.05
N THR A 249 -13.28 23.74 15.90
CA THR A 249 -14.41 24.66 16.10
C THR A 249 -15.26 24.74 14.84
N ASP A 250 -16.53 24.35 14.92
CA ASP A 250 -17.45 24.33 13.76
C ASP A 250 -17.81 25.75 13.28
N PHE A 251 -17.68 26.79 14.12
CA PHE A 251 -17.80 28.20 13.75
C PHE A 251 -17.21 29.09 14.85
N VAL A 252 -16.71 30.26 14.47
CA VAL A 252 -16.33 31.35 15.39
C VAL A 252 -17.39 32.43 15.23
N LEU A 253 -18.14 32.69 16.29
CA LEU A 253 -19.05 33.83 16.34
C LEU A 253 -18.24 35.12 16.55
N PRO A 254 -18.62 36.24 15.92
CA PRO A 254 -18.00 37.53 16.15
C PRO A 254 -18.19 38.04 17.58
#